data_AF-A0A0L8FRR3-F1
#
_entry.id   AF-A0A0L8FRR3-F1
#
_cell.length_a   1.000
_cell.length_b   1.000
_cell.length_c   1.000
_cell.angle_alpha   90.00
_cell.angle_beta   90.00
_cell.angle_gamma   90.00
#
_symmetry.space_group_name_H-M   'P 1'
#
loop_
_entity.id
_entity.type
_entity.pdbx_description
1 polymer ?
#
loop_
_entity_poly.entity_id
_entity_poly.type
_entity_poly.pdbx_seq_one_letter_code
_entity_poly.pdbx_strand_id
1 'polypeptide(L)'
;CTYVPLDAFHTPVNKLKKSFLTNDKQNVYFPGFPTFKHIRHRAELKKDGVKVFQFNSKLDNMIVQIIEDWEQDLKSIATDILGKTLLVNWPHLFEVKVLVVADAQMSYYLSNHFDGTIRCEKFDELHHKLWQREVNAITEK
;
A
#
# COMPACT_ATOMS: atom_id res chain seq x y z
N CYS A 1 -5.58 35.61 -41.99
CA CYS A 1 -4.93 35.49 -40.67
C CYS A 1 -5.62 36.44 -39.70
N THR A 2 -6.17 35.95 -38.58
CA THR A 2 -6.80 36.78 -37.55
C THR A 2 -5.76 37.19 -36.51
N TYR A 3 -5.66 38.49 -36.24
CA TYR A 3 -4.82 39.04 -35.20
C TYR A 3 -5.41 38.70 -33.83
N VAL A 4 -4.66 37.96 -33.01
CA VAL A 4 -5.02 37.66 -31.63
C VAL A 4 -4.10 38.48 -30.72
N PRO A 5 -4.64 39.37 -29.87
CA PRO A 5 -3.85 40.12 -28.90
C PRO A 5 -3.08 39.18 -27.96
N LEU A 6 -1.89 39.61 -27.51
CA LEU A 6 -1.05 38.81 -26.61
C LEU A 6 -1.80 38.37 -25.34
N ASP A 7 -2.65 39.26 -24.82
CA ASP A 7 -3.37 39.08 -23.56
C ASP A 7 -4.74 38.38 -23.73
N ALA A 8 -5.07 37.89 -24.92
CA ALA A 8 -6.39 37.32 -25.22
C ALA A 8 -6.78 36.13 -24.32
N PHE A 9 -5.80 35.47 -23.68
CA PHE A 9 -5.99 34.32 -22.81
C PHE A 9 -5.73 34.62 -21.31
N HIS A 10 -5.52 35.89 -20.94
CA HIS A 10 -5.32 36.26 -19.54
C HIS A 10 -6.61 36.06 -18.73
N THR A 11 -6.51 35.23 -17.69
CA THR A 11 -7.62 35.03 -16.75
C THR A 11 -7.63 36.15 -15.73
N PRO A 12 -8.76 36.87 -15.55
CA PRO A 12 -8.90 37.90 -14.52
C PRO A 12 -8.53 37.39 -13.12
N VAL A 13 -7.84 38.19 -12.33
CA VAL A 13 -7.33 37.79 -10.99
C VAL A 13 -8.45 37.32 -10.06
N ASN A 14 -9.63 37.95 -10.16
CA ASN A 14 -10.83 37.58 -9.41
C ASN A 14 -11.45 36.22 -9.82
N LYS A 15 -11.08 35.69 -10.99
CA LYS A 15 -11.50 34.36 -11.47
C LYS A 15 -10.47 33.27 -11.18
N LEU A 16 -9.29 33.61 -10.67
CA LEU A 16 -8.25 32.64 -10.31
C LEU A 16 -8.67 31.86 -9.07
N LYS A 17 -8.80 30.54 -9.21
CA LYS A 17 -8.94 29.62 -8.08
C LYS A 17 -7.54 29.23 -7.59
N LYS A 18 -7.10 29.81 -6.46
CA LYS A 18 -5.74 29.66 -5.91
C LYS A 18 -5.60 28.53 -4.88
N SER A 19 -6.71 27.95 -4.45
CA SER A 19 -6.79 26.90 -3.43
C SER A 19 -7.40 25.64 -4.01
N PHE A 20 -7.51 24.61 -3.18
CA PHE A 20 -8.28 23.40 -3.48
C PHE A 20 -9.65 23.76 -4.05
N LEU A 21 -10.03 23.03 -5.10
CA LEU A 21 -11.33 23.18 -5.72
C LEU A 21 -12.39 22.69 -4.74
N THR A 22 -13.52 23.38 -4.64
CA THR A 22 -14.63 23.06 -3.71
C THR A 22 -15.25 21.66 -3.86
N ASN A 23 -14.79 20.86 -4.82
CA ASN A 23 -15.29 19.51 -5.10
C ASN A 23 -14.15 18.49 -5.23
N ASP A 24 -13.06 18.73 -4.51
CA ASP A 24 -11.87 17.89 -4.54
C ASP A 24 -12.06 16.60 -3.74
N LYS A 25 -12.07 15.47 -4.47
CA LYS A 25 -12.25 14.13 -3.89
C LYS A 25 -10.97 13.60 -3.24
N GLN A 26 -10.33 14.37 -2.35
CA GLN A 26 -9.02 13.99 -1.82
C GLN A 26 -9.02 12.68 -1.02
N ASN A 27 -10.17 12.23 -0.52
CA ASN A 27 -10.30 10.99 0.26
C ASN A 27 -10.55 9.75 -0.61
N VAL A 28 -10.66 9.93 -1.93
CA VAL A 28 -10.78 8.85 -2.89
C VAL A 28 -9.38 8.48 -3.36
N TYR A 29 -9.08 7.18 -3.36
CA TYR A 29 -7.87 6.68 -3.98
C TYR A 29 -7.97 6.81 -5.50
N PHE A 30 -6.97 7.45 -6.11
CA PHE A 30 -6.80 7.53 -7.55
C PHE A 30 -5.58 6.68 -7.94
N PRO A 31 -5.73 5.69 -8.84
CA PRO A 31 -4.62 4.84 -9.27
C PRO A 31 -3.42 5.64 -9.74
N GLY A 32 -2.22 5.24 -9.30
CA GLY A 32 -0.96 5.91 -9.61
C GLY A 32 -0.56 7.04 -8.66
N PHE A 33 -1.45 7.47 -7.75
CA PHE A 33 -1.12 8.47 -6.72
C PHE A 33 -1.00 7.80 -5.35
N PRO A 34 0.13 7.98 -4.62
CA PRO A 34 0.29 7.43 -3.29
C PRO A 34 -0.62 8.12 -2.27
N THR A 35 -1.06 7.37 -1.26
CA THR A 35 -1.93 7.91 -0.19
C THR A 35 -1.68 7.23 1.15
N PHE A 36 -1.59 8.05 2.21
CA PHE A 36 -1.49 7.59 3.60
C PHE A 36 -2.86 7.43 4.27
N LYS A 37 -3.97 7.79 3.60
CA LYS A 37 -5.27 8.00 4.25
C LYS A 37 -5.98 6.74 4.75
N HIS A 38 -5.74 5.59 4.11
CA HIS A 38 -6.58 4.39 4.31
C HIS A 38 -6.08 3.45 5.43
N ILE A 39 -4.81 3.58 5.84
CA ILE A 39 -4.21 2.74 6.89
C ILE A 39 -3.93 3.62 8.10
N ARG A 40 -4.34 3.17 9.29
CA ARG A 40 -4.04 3.89 10.55
C ARG A 40 -2.55 3.80 10.85
N HIS A 41 -1.92 4.94 11.05
CA HIS A 41 -0.49 5.05 11.29
C HIS A 41 -0.16 6.22 12.20
N ARG A 42 1.01 6.16 12.83
CA ARG A 42 1.66 7.25 13.56
C ARG A 42 2.90 7.69 12.80
N ALA A 43 3.19 8.98 12.81
CA ALA A 43 4.42 9.53 12.23
C ALA A 43 5.27 10.19 13.32
N GLU A 44 6.57 9.91 13.33
CA GLU A 44 7.54 10.51 14.25
C GLU A 44 8.83 10.90 13.52
N LEU A 45 9.49 11.96 13.98
CA LEU A 45 10.83 12.32 13.49
C LEU A 45 11.87 11.53 14.28
N LYS A 46 12.68 10.73 13.57
CA LYS A 46 13.70 9.88 14.19
C LYS A 46 14.93 9.73 13.31
N LYS A 47 16.10 9.75 13.95
CA LYS A 47 17.39 9.43 13.33
C LYS A 47 17.58 7.91 13.21
N ASP A 48 16.99 7.31 12.17
CA ASP A 48 17.01 5.85 11.94
C ASP A 48 17.93 5.41 10.80
N GLY A 49 18.70 6.34 10.20
CA GLY A 49 19.68 5.97 9.18
C GLY A 49 19.09 5.56 7.82
N VAL A 50 17.84 5.92 7.53
CA VAL A 50 17.10 5.52 6.32
C VAL A 50 17.95 5.75 5.06
N LYS A 51 17.97 4.74 4.19
CA LYS A 51 18.76 4.71 2.96
C LYS A 51 17.84 4.84 1.73
N VAL A 52 17.74 6.05 1.19
CA VAL A 52 17.00 6.31 -0.07
C VAL A 52 17.93 6.25 -1.30
N PHE A 53 19.21 6.55 -1.09
CA PHE A 53 20.24 6.50 -2.14
C PHE A 53 21.37 5.53 -1.74
N GLN A 54 22.60 5.84 -2.09
CA GLN A 54 23.75 4.96 -1.82
C GLN A 54 24.20 4.98 -0.35
N PHE A 55 23.96 6.09 0.37
CA PHE A 55 24.41 6.29 1.74
C PHE A 55 23.24 6.48 2.72
N ASN A 56 23.45 6.07 3.97
CA ASN A 56 22.48 6.21 5.05
C ASN A 56 22.32 7.69 5.46
N SER A 57 21.08 8.10 5.72
CA SER A 57 20.76 9.45 6.22
C SER A 57 21.39 9.71 7.59
N LYS A 58 21.94 10.91 7.80
CA LYS A 58 22.54 11.33 9.09
C LYS A 58 21.60 12.18 9.95
N LEU A 59 20.51 12.66 9.36
CA LEU A 59 19.53 13.53 9.99
C LEU A 59 18.28 12.73 10.35
N ASP A 60 17.33 13.41 10.98
CA ASP A 60 16.02 12.85 11.29
C ASP A 60 15.24 12.58 10.01
N ASN A 61 14.54 11.46 10.00
CA ASN A 61 13.66 11.04 8.93
C ASN A 61 12.25 10.95 9.52
N MET A 62 11.23 11.21 8.71
CA MET A 62 9.85 10.97 9.11
C MET A 62 9.59 9.46 9.04
N ILE A 63 9.55 8.80 10.19
CA ILE A 63 9.27 7.39 10.31
C ILE A 63 7.77 7.21 10.49
N VAL A 64 7.19 6.34 9.67
CA VAL A 64 5.76 6.03 9.72
C VAL A 64 5.59 4.61 10.25
N GLN A 65 4.83 4.48 11.34
CA GLN A 65 4.54 3.22 12.01
C GLN A 65 3.06 2.89 11.82
N ILE A 66 2.76 1.72 11.26
CA ILE A 66 1.39 1.22 11.13
C ILE A 66 0.89 0.83 12.52
N ILE A 67 -0.33 1.23 12.86
CA ILE A 67 -0.97 0.83 14.12
C ILE A 67 -1.78 -0.44 13.83
N GLU A 68 -1.37 -1.55 14.45
CA GLU A 68 -2.06 -2.83 14.36
C GLU A 68 -3.23 -2.84 15.34
N ASP A 69 -4.45 -2.90 14.82
CA ASP A 69 -5.67 -2.83 15.63
C ASP A 69 -6.63 -4.00 15.33
N TRP A 70 -6.11 -5.08 14.78
CA TRP A 70 -6.92 -6.25 14.40
C TRP A 70 -6.31 -7.52 14.97
N GLU A 71 -7.11 -8.26 15.73
CA GLU A 71 -6.88 -9.66 16.05
C GLU A 71 -7.87 -10.45 15.20
N GLN A 72 -7.38 -11.08 14.14
CA GLN A 72 -8.17 -12.01 13.34
C GLN A 72 -7.40 -13.32 13.18
N ASP A 73 -8.13 -14.43 13.30
CA ASP A 73 -7.59 -15.74 13.00
C ASP A 73 -7.24 -15.84 11.50
N LEU A 74 -6.10 -16.48 11.20
CA LEU A 74 -5.59 -16.64 9.84
C LEU A 74 -6.63 -17.26 8.90
N LYS A 75 -7.39 -18.23 9.41
CA LYS A 75 -8.45 -18.91 8.65
C LYS A 75 -9.58 -17.95 8.25
N SER A 76 -9.95 -17.03 9.13
CA SER A 76 -10.95 -15.99 8.84
C SER A 76 -10.45 -15.08 7.73
N ILE A 77 -9.20 -14.61 7.85
CA ILE A 77 -8.56 -13.75 6.86
C ILE A 77 -8.53 -14.46 5.51
N ALA A 78 -8.06 -15.71 5.46
CA ALA A 78 -8.03 -16.50 4.23
C ALA A 78 -9.42 -16.65 3.60
N THR A 79 -10.46 -16.89 4.39
CA THR A 79 -11.84 -16.97 3.88
C THR A 79 -12.30 -15.64 3.28
N ASP A 80 -11.88 -14.52 3.89
CA ASP A 80 -12.31 -13.19 3.48
C ASP A 80 -11.57 -12.66 2.26
N ILE A 81 -10.29 -12.98 2.05
CA ILE A 81 -9.48 -12.32 1.00
C ILE A 81 -9.06 -13.22 -0.15
N LEU A 82 -9.04 -14.54 0.03
CA LEU A 82 -8.47 -15.46 -0.94
C LEU A 82 -9.30 -15.46 -2.25
N GLY A 83 -8.62 -15.33 -3.39
CA GLY A 83 -9.25 -15.21 -4.70
C GLY A 83 -9.84 -13.83 -5.04
N LYS A 84 -9.89 -12.89 -4.07
CA LYS A 84 -10.35 -11.52 -4.29
C LYS A 84 -9.21 -10.61 -4.76
N THR A 85 -9.58 -9.48 -5.35
CA THR A 85 -8.66 -8.40 -5.71
C THR A 85 -8.51 -7.43 -4.54
N LEU A 86 -7.28 -7.11 -4.14
CA LEU A 86 -6.93 -6.16 -3.08
C LEU A 86 -5.96 -5.10 -3.59
N LEU A 87 -5.81 -4.01 -2.84
CA LEU A 87 -4.79 -3.00 -3.04
C LEU A 87 -3.63 -3.23 -2.05
N VAL A 88 -2.41 -3.42 -2.55
CA VAL A 88 -1.20 -3.68 -1.74
C VAL A 88 -0.10 -2.67 -2.06
N ASN A 89 1.06 -2.79 -1.41
CA ASN A 89 2.23 -1.90 -1.59
C ASN A 89 1.98 -0.45 -1.13
N TRP A 90 1.36 -0.32 0.03
CA TRP A 90 1.14 0.99 0.65
C TRP A 90 2.47 1.72 0.90
N PRO A 91 2.58 3.04 0.63
CA PRO A 91 1.51 3.97 0.20
C PRO A 91 1.26 4.02 -1.31
N HIS A 92 2.11 3.38 -2.13
CA HIS A 92 1.99 3.30 -3.59
C HIS A 92 1.10 2.14 -4.02
N LEU A 93 -0.18 2.24 -3.67
CA LEU A 93 -1.15 1.17 -3.84
C LEU A 93 -1.26 0.70 -5.29
N PHE A 94 -1.36 -0.62 -5.50
CA PHE A 94 -1.75 -1.23 -6.78
C PHE A 94 -2.58 -2.50 -6.56
N GLU A 95 -3.36 -2.88 -7.57
CA GLU A 95 -4.28 -4.02 -7.51
C GLU A 95 -3.56 -5.35 -7.70
N VAL A 96 -3.88 -6.32 -6.84
CA VAL A 96 -3.39 -7.71 -6.91
C VAL A 96 -4.51 -8.69 -6.63
N LYS A 97 -4.40 -9.90 -7.15
CA LYS A 97 -5.27 -11.03 -6.79
C LYS A 97 -4.58 -11.88 -5.72
N VAL A 98 -5.26 -12.15 -4.61
CA VAL A 98 -4.70 -13.00 -3.55
C VAL A 98 -4.77 -14.46 -3.97
N LEU A 99 -3.61 -15.12 -4.04
CA LEU A 99 -3.49 -16.54 -4.41
C LEU A 99 -3.34 -17.45 -3.19
N VAL A 100 -2.57 -16.99 -2.20
CA VAL A 100 -2.20 -17.75 -1.00
C VAL A 100 -2.17 -16.80 0.19
N VAL A 101 -2.59 -17.28 1.36
CA VAL A 101 -2.46 -16.59 2.65
C VAL A 101 -1.74 -17.52 3.61
N ALA A 102 -0.67 -17.08 4.27
CA ALA A 102 0.15 -17.95 5.10
C ALA A 102 0.64 -17.25 6.37
N ASP A 103 0.88 -18.03 7.41
CA ASP A 103 1.64 -17.64 8.61
C ASP A 103 2.97 -18.41 8.69
N ALA A 104 3.60 -18.43 9.86
CA ALA A 104 4.85 -19.15 10.09
C ALA A 104 4.72 -20.69 9.99
N GLN A 105 3.52 -21.26 10.03
CA GLN A 105 3.29 -22.71 10.15
C GLN A 105 2.48 -23.32 9.00
N MET A 106 1.54 -22.58 8.44
CA MET A 106 0.54 -23.09 7.50
C MET A 106 0.19 -22.07 6.43
N SER A 107 -0.30 -22.59 5.30
CA SER A 107 -0.77 -21.79 4.17
C SER A 107 -2.15 -22.24 3.70
N TYR A 108 -2.94 -21.28 3.24
CA TYR A 108 -4.27 -21.44 2.68
C TYR A 108 -4.27 -21.03 1.21
N TYR A 109 -4.83 -21.88 0.34
CA TYR A 109 -4.93 -21.64 -1.10
C TYR A 109 -6.22 -22.21 -1.69
N LEU A 110 -6.62 -21.70 -2.86
CA LEU A 110 -7.78 -22.23 -3.59
C LEU A 110 -7.38 -23.45 -4.41
N SER A 111 -8.00 -24.60 -4.17
CA SER A 111 -7.70 -25.81 -4.94
C SER A 111 -8.18 -25.75 -6.38
N ASN A 112 -9.33 -25.10 -6.60
CA ASN A 112 -9.95 -24.91 -7.90
C ASN A 112 -10.46 -23.47 -7.95
N HIS A 113 -10.22 -22.79 -9.08
CA HIS A 113 -10.70 -21.42 -9.27
C HIS A 113 -12.24 -21.32 -9.36
N PHE A 114 -12.93 -22.43 -9.65
CA PHE A 114 -14.38 -22.46 -9.87
C PHE A 114 -15.19 -22.83 -8.62
N ASP A 115 -14.68 -23.75 -7.80
CA ASP A 115 -15.43 -24.31 -6.66
C ASP A 115 -15.24 -23.50 -5.37
N GLY A 116 -14.34 -22.51 -5.37
CA GLY A 116 -14.05 -21.67 -4.19
C GLY A 116 -13.53 -22.43 -2.96
N THR A 117 -13.17 -23.70 -3.12
CA THR A 117 -12.79 -24.57 -2.00
C THR A 117 -11.39 -24.20 -1.51
N ILE A 118 -11.31 -23.75 -0.26
CA ILE A 118 -10.07 -23.40 0.43
C ILE A 118 -9.43 -24.67 0.98
N ARG A 119 -8.17 -24.91 0.63
CA ARG A 119 -7.33 -25.94 1.23
C ARG A 119 -6.30 -25.31 2.16
N CYS A 120 -5.84 -26.11 3.10
CA CYS A 120 -4.85 -25.76 4.09
C CYS A 120 -3.72 -26.79 4.04
N GLU A 121 -2.48 -26.32 4.02
CA GLU A 121 -1.29 -27.16 4.03
C GLU A 121 -0.29 -26.64 5.06
N LYS A 122 0.29 -27.55 5.84
CA LYS A 122 1.37 -27.22 6.78
C LYS A 122 2.67 -27.07 6.03
N PHE A 123 3.49 -26.12 6.43
CA PHE A 123 4.80 -25.95 5.83
C PHE A 123 5.70 -27.14 6.13
N ASP A 124 6.35 -27.60 5.06
CA ASP A 124 7.56 -28.40 5.15
C ASP A 124 8.75 -27.52 5.62
N GLU A 125 9.81 -28.15 6.12
CA GLU A 125 10.99 -27.44 6.64
C GLU A 125 11.60 -26.46 5.61
N LEU A 126 11.57 -26.83 4.33
CA LEU A 126 12.06 -25.97 3.25
C LEU A 126 11.19 -24.71 3.11
N HIS A 127 9.87 -24.88 3.09
CA HIS A 127 8.91 -23.78 2.95
C HIS A 127 8.98 -22.82 4.14
N HIS A 128 9.13 -23.36 5.36
CA HIS A 128 9.31 -22.53 6.54
C HIS A 128 10.57 -21.64 6.44
N LYS A 129 11.70 -22.19 5.97
CA LYS A 129 12.94 -21.40 5.78
C LYS A 129 12.77 -20.30 4.72
N LEU A 130 12.07 -20.59 3.62
CA LEU A 130 11.79 -19.60 2.59
C LEU A 130 10.92 -18.47 3.12
N TRP A 131 9.84 -18.81 3.84
CA TRP A 131 8.95 -17.83 4.46
C TRP A 131 9.70 -16.92 5.44
N GLN A 132 10.54 -17.49 6.31
CA GLN A 132 11.36 -16.69 7.25
C GLN A 132 12.28 -15.71 6.52
N ARG A 133 12.90 -16.14 5.43
CA ARG A 133 13.75 -15.27 4.62
C ARG A 133 12.95 -14.12 3.99
N GLU A 134 11.75 -14.39 3.50
CA GLU A 134 10.87 -13.37 2.93
C GLU A 134 10.40 -12.35 3.99
N VAL A 135 10.00 -12.83 5.17
CA VAL A 135 9.63 -11.96 6.29
C VAL A 135 10.79 -11.06 6.71
N ASN A 136 12.00 -11.61 6.81
CA ASN A 136 13.18 -10.84 7.14
C ASN A 136 13.49 -9.78 6.08
N ALA A 137 13.42 -10.12 4.79
CA ALA A 137 13.66 -9.17 3.71
C ALA A 137 12.68 -7.98 3.72
N ILE A 138 11.46 -8.17 4.22
CA ILE A 138 10.46 -7.10 4.37
C ILE A 138 10.67 -6.29 5.67
N THR A 139 11.11 -6.95 6.74
CA THR A 139 11.24 -6.35 8.08
C THR A 139 12.61 -5.70 8.30
N GLU A 140 13.60 -6.02 7.47
CA GLU A 140 14.97 -5.53 7.58
C GLU A 140 15.00 -3.98 7.63
N LYS A 141 15.65 -3.49 8.69
CA LYS A 141 15.92 -2.07 8.95
C LYS A 141 17.30 -1.68 8.46
#